data_AF-A0A832T256-F1
#
_entry.id   AF-A0A832T256-F1
#
_cell.length_a   1.000
_cell.length_b   1.000
_cell.length_c   1.000
_cell.angle_alpha   90.00
_cell.angle_beta   90.00
_cell.angle_gamma   90.00
#
_symmetry.space_group_name_H-M   'P 1'
#
loop_
_entity.id
_entity.type
_entity.pdbx_description
1 polymer ?
#
loop_
_entity_poly.entity_id
_entity_poly.type
_entity_poly.pdbx_seq_one_letter_code
_entity_poly.pdbx_strand_id
1 'polypeptide(L)' 'MIDLMHADWDEIEELIEDTLNERIRTFKYFDYFIINPKNVLVKIYDDNDKLMFAVKMEFDGKKLEVIEVS' A
#
# COMPACT_ATOMS: atom_id res chain seq x y z
N MET A 1 7.02 2.59 19.28
CA MET A 1 7.43 2.16 17.92
C MET A 1 6.12 1.79 17.26
N ILE A 2 5.70 2.54 16.24
CA ILE A 2 4.44 2.26 15.53
C ILE A 2 4.70 1.13 14.56
N ASP A 3 3.78 0.18 14.48
CA ASP A 3 3.81 -0.91 13.52
C ASP A 3 2.43 -1.01 12.83
N LEU A 4 2.39 -1.63 11.66
CA LEU A 4 1.18 -1.64 10.82
C LEU A 4 -0.02 -2.31 11.51
N MET A 5 0.18 -3.21 12.49
CA MET A 5 -0.94 -3.89 13.16
C MET A 5 -1.60 -3.04 14.25
N HIS A 6 -0.94 -1.96 14.68
CA HIS A 6 -1.42 -1.07 15.74
C HIS A 6 -1.64 0.37 15.26
N ALA A 7 -1.32 0.67 14.00
CA ALA A 7 -1.61 1.95 13.36
C ALA A 7 -3.12 2.08 13.08
N ASP A 8 -3.61 3.32 13.02
CA ASP A 8 -4.98 3.58 12.58
C ASP A 8 -5.12 3.27 11.07
N TRP A 9 -6.32 2.87 10.64
CA TRP A 9 -6.56 2.57 9.23
C TRP A 9 -6.33 3.79 8.32
N ASP A 10 -6.70 4.98 8.80
CA ASP A 10 -6.49 6.23 8.05
C ASP A 10 -4.98 6.50 7.86
N GLU A 11 -4.15 6.24 8.87
CA GLU A 11 -2.69 6.39 8.78
C GLU A 11 -2.06 5.40 7.78
N ILE A 12 -2.57 4.16 7.74
CA ILE A 12 -2.09 3.14 6.80
C ILE A 12 -2.47 3.51 5.37
N GLU A 13 -3.69 4.00 5.17
CA GLU A 13 -4.17 4.45 3.86
C GLU A 13 -3.36 5.63 3.35
N GLU A 14 -3.08 6.63 4.18
CA GLU A 14 -2.22 7.76 3.83
C GLU A 14 -0.82 7.30 3.40
N LEU A 15 -0.20 6.37 4.15
CA LEU A 15 1.11 5.81 3.80
C LEU A 15 1.10 5.07 2.46
N ILE A 16 0.03 4.32 2.17
CA ILE A 16 -0.13 3.60 0.89
C ILE A 16 -0.32 4.62 -0.23
N GLU A 17 -1.25 5.56 -0.08
CA GLU A 17 -1.55 6.59 -1.09
C GLU A 17 -0.33 7.43 -1.45
N ASP A 18 0.44 7.91 -0.46
CA ASP A 18 1.68 8.64 -0.69
C ASP A 18 2.67 7.82 -1.53
N THR A 19 2.86 6.55 -1.16
CA THR A 19 3.78 5.65 -1.85
C THR A 19 3.33 5.38 -3.29
N LEU A 20 2.02 5.24 -3.51
CA LEU A 20 1.42 5.03 -4.83
C LEU A 20 1.49 6.30 -5.68
N ASN A 21 1.16 7.47 -5.15
CA ASN A 21 1.17 8.74 -5.87
C ASN A 21 2.57 9.14 -6.36
N GLU A 22 3.64 8.73 -5.66
CA GLU A 22 5.02 8.90 -6.11
C GLU A 22 5.38 8.02 -7.32
N ARG A 23 4.68 6.89 -7.54
CA ARG A 23 5.10 5.82 -8.47
C ARG A 23 4.08 5.52 -9.57
N ILE A 24 2.82 5.87 -9.38
CA ILE A 24 1.69 5.57 -10.28
C ILE A 24 0.97 6.87 -10.61
N ARG A 25 0.84 7.15 -11.90
CA ARG A 25 0.24 8.41 -12.37
C ARG A 25 -1.29 8.43 -12.26
N THR A 26 -1.95 7.27 -12.41
CA THR A 26 -3.41 7.15 -12.42
C THR A 26 -3.81 5.76 -11.93
N PHE A 27 -4.73 5.70 -10.97
CA PHE A 27 -5.47 4.52 -10.54
C PHE A 27 -6.83 4.98 -9.97
N LYS A 28 -7.80 4.08 -9.85
CA LYS A 28 -9.13 4.41 -9.32
C LYS A 28 -9.21 4.19 -7.81
N TYR A 29 -8.80 3.01 -7.36
CA TYR A 29 -8.77 2.63 -5.96
C TYR A 29 -7.76 1.51 -5.72
N PHE A 30 -7.49 1.23 -4.44
CA PHE A 30 -6.72 0.08 -4.02
C PHE A 30 -7.42 -0.66 -2.87
N ASP A 31 -7.15 -1.95 -2.78
CA ASP A 31 -7.45 -2.78 -1.61
C ASP A 31 -6.14 -3.16 -0.93
N TYR A 32 -6.12 -3.35 0.39
CA TYR A 32 -4.90 -3.75 1.10
C TYR A 32 -5.14 -4.77 2.21
N PHE A 33 -4.07 -5.50 2.54
CA PHE A 33 -4.06 -6.52 3.59
C PHE A 33 -2.74 -6.46 4.36
N ILE A 34 -2.83 -6.18 5.66
CA ILE A 34 -1.68 -6.16 6.57
C ILE A 34 -1.28 -7.61 6.84
N ILE A 35 -0.12 -8.02 6.32
CA ILE A 35 0.39 -9.39 6.45
C ILE A 35 0.97 -9.61 7.85
N ASN A 36 1.71 -8.62 8.33
CA ASN A 36 2.41 -8.62 9.62
C ASN A 36 2.77 -7.17 10.02
N PRO A 37 3.39 -6.93 11.19
CA PRO A 37 3.69 -5.57 11.67
C PRO A 37 4.51 -4.68 10.72
N LYS A 38 5.18 -5.27 9.71
CA LYS A 38 6.01 -4.53 8.75
C LYS A 38 5.54 -4.64 7.31
N ASN A 39 4.66 -5.57 6.96
CA ASN A 39 4.36 -5.86 5.56
C ASN A 39 2.89 -5.68 5.26
N VAL A 40 2.60 -5.04 4.13
CA VAL A 40 1.26 -4.91 3.57
C VAL A 40 1.27 -5.38 2.11
N LEU A 41 0.21 -6.08 1.71
CA LEU A 41 -0.08 -6.38 0.31
C LEU A 41 -1.13 -5.39 -0.18
N VAL A 42 -0.87 -4.71 -1.29
CA VAL A 42 -1.77 -3.72 -1.89
C VAL A 42 -2.13 -4.17 -3.30
N LYS A 43 -3.41 -4.19 -3.63
CA LYS A 43 -3.93 -4.44 -4.98
C LYS A 43 -4.48 -3.15 -5.54
N ILE A 44 -4.10 -2.81 -6.77
CA ILE A 44 -4.37 -1.51 -7.37
C ILE A 44 -5.22 -1.70 -8.62
N TYR A 45 -6.30 -0.93 -8.76
CA TYR A 45 -7.31 -1.11 -9.80
C TYR A 45 -7.45 0.14 -10.68
N ASP A 46 -7.73 -0.09 -11.97
CA ASP A 46 -7.99 0.99 -12.93
C ASP A 46 -9.46 1.45 -12.93
N ASP A 47 -9.78 2.40 -13.81
CA ASP A 47 -11.14 2.95 -13.93
C ASP A 47 -12.22 1.93 -14.30
N ASN A 48 -11.82 0.78 -14.88
CA ASN A 48 -12.69 -0.32 -15.29
C ASN A 48 -12.71 -1.47 -14.27
N ASP A 49 -12.28 -1.22 -13.04
CA ASP A 49 -12.17 -2.20 -11.95
C ASP A 49 -11.24 -3.38 -12.28
N LYS A 50 -10.29 -3.19 -13.22
CA LYS A 50 -9.29 -4.20 -13.57
C LYS A 50 -8.08 -4.06 -12.66
N LEU A 51 -7.64 -5.19 -12.08
CA LEU A 51 -6.38 -5.27 -11.34
C LEU A 51 -5.21 -4.89 -12.27
N MET A 52 -4.50 -3.83 -11.90
CA MET A 52 -3.31 -3.35 -12.58
C MET A 52 -2.06 -4.02 -12.02
N PHE A 53 -1.91 -3.97 -10.69
CA PHE A 53 -0.74 -4.47 -9.97
C PHE A 53 -1.16 -5.05 -8.63
N ALA A 54 -0.41 -6.05 -8.17
CA ALA A 54 -0.34 -6.41 -6.76
C ALA A 54 1.08 -6.12 -6.25
N VAL A 55 1.17 -5.30 -5.22
CA VAL A 55 2.41 -4.73 -4.71
C VAL A 55 2.56 -5.13 -3.24
N LYS A 56 3.71 -5.71 -2.89
CA LYS A 56 4.07 -5.91 -1.50
C LYS A 56 4.97 -4.76 -1.05
N MET A 57 4.62 -4.17 0.09
CA MET A 57 5.37 -3.07 0.68
C MET A 57 5.85 -3.42 2.08
N GLU A 58 7.03 -2.92 2.43
CA GLU A 58 7.61 -3.03 3.77
C GLU A 58 7.68 -1.64 4.44
N PHE A 59 7.24 -1.55 5.69
CA PHE A 59 7.32 -0.36 6.51
C PHE A 59 8.69 -0.27 7.19
N ASP A 60 9.44 0.79 6.89
CA ASP A 60 10.78 1.02 7.45
C ASP A 60 10.75 1.74 8.83
N GLY A 61 9.55 2.04 9.34
CA GLY A 61 9.32 2.84 10.55
C GLY A 61 8.96 4.31 10.27
N LYS A 62 9.00 4.74 9.00
CA LYS A 62 8.61 6.07 8.54
C LYS A 62 7.72 6.06 7.31
N LYS A 63 8.01 5.17 6.35
CA LYS A 63 7.28 5.06 5.09
C LYS A 63 7.17 3.62 4.62
N LEU A 64 6.32 3.40 3.63
CA LEU A 64 6.24 2.14 2.90
C LEU A 64 7.21 2.16 1.71
N GLU A 65 7.96 1.07 1.57
CA GLU A 65 8.82 0.83 0.41
C GLU A 65 8.34 -0.39 -0.35
N VAL A 66 8.31 -0.27 -1.68
CA VAL A 66 7.91 -1.38 -2.56
C VAL A 66 9.02 -2.41 -2.59
N ILE A 67 8.72 -3.64 -2.18
CA ILE A 67 9.67 -4.76 -2.17
C ILE A 67 9.36 -5.84 -3.21
N GLU A 68 8.12 -5.88 -3.72
CA GLU A 68 7.70 -6.84 -4.76
C GLU A 68 6.54 -6.26 -5.57
N VAL A 69 6.51 -6.52 -6.88
CA VAL A 69 5.42 -6.15 -7.80
C VAL A 69 5.09 -7.37 -8.66
N SER A 70 3.79 -7.64 -8.85
CA SER A 70 3.25 -8.72 -9.68
C SER A 70 2.04 -8.28 -10.50
#